data_AF-A0A3L6PUU5-F1
#
_entry.id   AF-A0A3L6PUU5-F1
#
_cell.length_a   1.000
_cell.length_b   1.000
_cell.length_c   1.000
_cell.angle_alpha   90.00
_cell.angle_beta   90.00
_cell.angle_gamma   90.00
#
_symmetry.space_group_name_H-M   'P 1'
#
loop_
_entity.id
_entity.type
_entity.pdbx_description
1 polymer ?
#
loop_
_entity_poly.entity_id
_entity_poly.type
_entity_poly.pdbx_seq_one_letter_code
_entity_poly.pdbx_strand_id
1 'polypeptide(L)'
;MGTQELHWVVANLSCQEAQENFTTYACVSANSTCLDVSSRSNFYGYLGYRCKCMAGFHGNPYVPNGCQGIVIGLGVGFGVPLLGLSATFIVLRWKEDVRKKQRRKYFRENQGILLEQLISLDENASDKTKIFSLEDLEYATHNFDQTRILGCGGHGTVYKGILPDQQVVAIKSSKVIEQSEINQFINEVIILSHINHGNIVRLFGCCLETKVPLLVYDFVPNGSLYDILHSSSHSSFSLSWDDCLRIALEVAGALCYLHSAASVLVFHRDVKSSNILLDANYTAKVSDFGASRVVPIDQTHVNTNVQGTFGYLDPEYYRTGQLNEKSDVYSFGVVLVELLIRKELFLLLPQAQNKTCQVTSYGS
;
A
#
# COMPACT_ATOMS: atom_id res chain seq x y z
N MET A 1 -63.14 -42.52 -23.98
CA MET A 1 -62.49 -42.99 -25.23
C MET A 1 -61.18 -43.63 -24.85
N GLY A 2 -61.10 -44.96 -24.89
CA GLY A 2 -59.85 -45.67 -24.60
C GLY A 2 -58.89 -45.52 -25.77
N THR A 3 -57.67 -45.07 -25.50
CA THR A 3 -56.58 -45.04 -26.48
C THR A 3 -56.24 -46.47 -26.89
N GLN A 4 -56.51 -46.84 -28.14
CA GLN A 4 -55.97 -48.06 -28.74
C GLN A 4 -54.46 -47.88 -28.87
N GLU A 5 -53.69 -48.61 -28.05
CA GLU A 5 -52.24 -48.63 -28.12
C GLU A 5 -51.81 -49.64 -29.19
N LEU A 6 -51.21 -49.16 -30.27
CA LEU A 6 -50.78 -50.00 -31.40
C LEU A 6 -49.43 -50.63 -31.04
N HIS A 7 -49.45 -51.92 -30.70
CA HIS A 7 -48.22 -52.68 -30.43
C HIS A 7 -47.66 -53.21 -31.75
N TRP A 8 -46.50 -52.70 -32.15
CA TRP A 8 -45.73 -53.22 -33.28
C TRP A 8 -44.51 -54.01 -32.77
N VAL A 9 -44.15 -55.04 -33.53
CA VAL A 9 -43.00 -55.92 -33.27
C VAL A 9 -42.19 -56.06 -34.54
N VAL A 10 -40.89 -56.33 -34.39
CA VAL A 10 -39.96 -56.43 -35.52
C VAL A 10 -40.03 -57.81 -36.18
N ALA A 11 -40.20 -58.84 -35.36
CA ALA A 11 -40.48 -60.19 -35.78
C ALA A 11 -41.30 -60.89 -34.69
N ASN A 12 -42.05 -61.93 -35.08
CA ASN A 12 -42.82 -62.77 -34.18
C ASN A 12 -41.90 -63.82 -33.52
N LEU A 13 -40.92 -63.36 -32.74
CA LEU A 13 -39.95 -64.15 -31.99
C LEU A 13 -39.77 -63.50 -30.60
N SER A 14 -39.47 -64.31 -29.59
CA SER A 14 -39.01 -63.77 -28.30
C SER A 14 -37.59 -63.20 -28.45
N CYS A 15 -37.18 -62.37 -27.50
CA CYS A 15 -35.82 -61.86 -27.45
C CYS A 15 -34.78 -62.97 -27.39
N GLN A 16 -35.07 -64.05 -26.66
CA GLN A 16 -34.18 -65.20 -26.53
C GLN A 16 -34.00 -65.90 -27.89
N GLU A 17 -35.10 -66.22 -28.58
CA GLU A 17 -35.06 -66.84 -29.91
C GLU A 17 -34.39 -65.95 -30.96
N ALA A 18 -34.67 -64.64 -30.92
CA ALA A 18 -34.10 -63.69 -31.87
C ALA A 18 -32.58 -63.53 -31.70
N GLN A 19 -32.05 -63.72 -30.48
CA GLN A 19 -30.61 -63.63 -30.18
C GLN A 19 -29.81 -64.86 -30.61
N GLU A 20 -30.46 -66.01 -30.88
CA GLU A 20 -29.80 -67.22 -31.37
C GLU A 20 -29.34 -67.10 -32.83
N ASN A 21 -30.00 -66.25 -33.64
CA ASN A 21 -29.65 -66.03 -35.04
C ASN A 21 -29.18 -64.60 -35.30
N PHE A 22 -27.87 -64.40 -35.21
CA PHE A 22 -27.21 -63.11 -35.43
C PHE A 22 -27.40 -62.53 -36.84
N THR A 23 -27.75 -63.34 -37.86
CA THR A 23 -27.94 -62.83 -39.23
C THR A 23 -29.29 -62.12 -39.42
N THR A 24 -30.29 -62.46 -38.60
CA THR A 24 -31.65 -61.92 -38.67
C THR A 24 -32.02 -61.04 -37.46
N TYR A 25 -31.12 -60.94 -36.48
CA TYR A 25 -31.33 -60.14 -35.28
C TYR A 25 -31.32 -58.64 -35.59
N ALA A 26 -32.38 -57.93 -35.20
CA ALA A 26 -32.59 -56.55 -35.61
C ALA A 26 -31.98 -55.49 -34.70
N CYS A 27 -31.60 -55.82 -33.46
CA CYS A 27 -30.99 -54.85 -32.53
C CYS A 27 -29.48 -54.73 -32.80
N VAL A 28 -29.14 -54.09 -33.92
CA VAL A 28 -27.78 -54.07 -34.48
C VAL A 28 -26.91 -52.93 -33.92
N SER A 29 -27.49 -51.96 -33.21
CA SER A 29 -26.70 -50.90 -32.58
C SER A 29 -25.98 -51.42 -31.34
N ALA A 30 -24.69 -51.06 -31.20
CA ALA A 30 -24.01 -51.09 -29.92
C ALA A 30 -24.81 -50.27 -28.88
N ASN A 31 -24.91 -50.77 -27.65
CA ASN A 31 -25.72 -50.18 -26.57
C ASN A 31 -27.24 -50.16 -26.82
N SER A 32 -27.77 -51.17 -27.50
CA SER A 32 -29.20 -51.44 -27.59
C SER A 32 -29.57 -52.73 -26.85
N THR A 33 -30.83 -52.82 -26.42
CA THR A 33 -31.41 -53.97 -25.72
C THR A 33 -32.66 -54.45 -26.44
N CYS A 34 -32.84 -55.76 -26.44
CA CYS A 34 -34.08 -56.38 -26.86
C CYS A 34 -35.14 -56.29 -25.77
N LEU A 35 -36.38 -56.03 -26.16
CA LEU A 35 -37.55 -56.02 -25.29
C LEU A 35 -38.65 -56.88 -25.87
N ASP A 36 -39.09 -57.88 -25.12
CA ASP A 36 -40.28 -58.64 -25.45
C ASP A 36 -41.52 -57.74 -25.36
N VAL A 37 -42.40 -57.89 -26.34
CA VAL A 37 -43.70 -57.24 -26.39
C VAL A 37 -44.75 -58.31 -26.14
N SER A 38 -45.48 -58.22 -25.03
CA SER A 38 -46.56 -59.18 -24.70
C SER A 38 -47.93 -58.53 -24.91
N SER A 39 -48.89 -59.29 -25.44
CA SER A 39 -50.30 -58.89 -25.50
C SER A 39 -51.12 -59.70 -24.50
N ARG A 40 -52.08 -59.07 -23.81
CA ARG A 40 -53.01 -59.73 -22.87
C ARG A 40 -53.84 -60.85 -23.51
N SER A 41 -53.94 -60.89 -24.83
CA SER A 41 -54.75 -61.85 -25.58
C SER A 41 -53.99 -63.09 -26.07
N ASN A 42 -52.66 -63.17 -25.90
CA ASN A 42 -51.86 -64.27 -26.45
C ASN A 42 -51.59 -65.38 -25.42
N PHE A 43 -51.96 -66.61 -25.78
CA PHE A 43 -51.77 -67.84 -24.98
C PHE A 43 -50.29 -68.24 -24.81
N TYR A 44 -49.39 -67.77 -25.69
CA TYR A 44 -47.96 -68.09 -25.73
C TYR A 44 -47.05 -67.08 -25.00
N GLY A 45 -47.62 -66.07 -24.31
CA GLY A 45 -46.88 -65.17 -23.42
C GLY A 45 -46.13 -64.00 -24.08
N TYR A 46 -45.91 -63.99 -25.40
CA TYR A 46 -45.33 -62.86 -26.16
C TYR A 46 -45.98 -62.69 -27.54
N LEU A 47 -45.82 -61.49 -28.12
CA LEU A 47 -46.27 -61.08 -29.46
C LEU A 47 -45.08 -60.98 -30.43
N GLY A 48 -43.89 -60.76 -29.90
CA GLY A 48 -42.64 -60.57 -30.64
C GLY A 48 -41.68 -59.70 -29.84
N TYR A 49 -40.62 -59.21 -30.47
CA TYR A 49 -39.65 -58.32 -29.84
C TYR A 49 -39.51 -56.97 -30.54
N ARG A 50 -38.98 -55.99 -29.80
CA ARG A 50 -38.52 -54.69 -30.33
C ARG A 50 -37.20 -54.28 -29.68
N CYS A 51 -36.48 -53.38 -30.34
CA CYS A 51 -35.21 -52.87 -29.84
C CYS A 51 -35.38 -51.50 -29.19
N LYS A 52 -34.61 -51.24 -28.14
CA LYS A 52 -34.53 -49.96 -27.44
C LYS A 52 -33.08 -49.64 -27.12
N CYS A 53 -32.65 -48.39 -27.21
CA CYS A 53 -31.34 -48.00 -26.69
C CYS A 53 -31.28 -48.20 -25.16
N MET A 54 -30.11 -48.62 -24.67
CA MET A 54 -29.83 -48.74 -23.23
C MET A 54 -29.97 -47.38 -22.52
N ALA A 55 -30.13 -47.38 -21.20
CA ALA A 55 -30.20 -46.14 -20.42
C ALA A 55 -28.96 -45.26 -20.65
N GLY A 56 -29.17 -43.97 -20.93
CA GLY A 56 -28.10 -43.01 -21.26
C GLY A 56 -27.74 -42.92 -22.75
N PHE A 57 -28.36 -43.73 -23.60
CA PHE A 57 -28.20 -43.72 -25.05
C PHE A 57 -29.52 -43.36 -25.75
N HIS A 58 -29.42 -42.59 -26.84
CA HIS A 58 -30.57 -42.21 -27.68
C HIS A 58 -30.27 -42.44 -29.15
N GLY A 59 -31.31 -42.57 -29.97
CA GLY A 59 -31.22 -42.74 -31.41
C GLY A 59 -31.95 -43.99 -31.89
N ASN A 60 -31.43 -44.62 -32.95
CA ASN A 60 -32.09 -45.73 -33.63
C ASN A 60 -31.39 -47.07 -33.35
N PRO A 61 -31.98 -47.99 -32.58
CA PRO A 61 -31.35 -49.27 -32.25
C PRO A 61 -31.27 -50.26 -33.43
N TYR A 62 -31.97 -49.98 -34.54
CA TYR A 62 -32.00 -50.81 -35.75
C TYR A 62 -30.91 -50.47 -36.77
N VAL A 63 -30.05 -49.50 -36.47
CA VAL A 63 -28.96 -49.06 -37.35
C VAL A 63 -27.63 -49.29 -36.63
N PRO A 64 -26.57 -49.78 -37.31
CA PRO A 64 -25.25 -49.90 -36.71
C PRO A 64 -24.78 -48.55 -36.14
N ASN A 65 -24.34 -48.53 -34.88
CA ASN A 65 -23.97 -47.31 -34.13
C ASN A 65 -25.10 -46.26 -34.02
N GLY A 66 -26.36 -46.66 -34.16
CA GLY A 66 -27.50 -45.75 -34.12
C GLY A 66 -27.91 -45.31 -32.70
N CYS A 67 -27.51 -46.00 -31.65
CA CYS A 67 -27.64 -45.59 -30.25
C CYS A 67 -26.37 -44.84 -29.81
N GLN A 68 -26.44 -43.52 -29.72
CA GLN A 68 -25.34 -42.65 -29.32
C GLN A 68 -25.49 -42.20 -27.87
N GLY A 69 -24.38 -42.24 -27.12
CA GLY A 69 -24.33 -41.81 -25.73
C GLY A 69 -24.26 -40.30 -25.60
N ILE A 70 -24.87 -39.76 -24.55
CA ILE A 70 -24.80 -38.33 -24.22
C ILE A 70 -23.40 -38.01 -23.66
N VAL A 71 -22.47 -37.50 -24.48
CA VAL A 71 -21.16 -36.98 -24.02
C VAL A 71 -21.28 -35.52 -23.53
N ILE A 72 -22.38 -35.17 -22.87
CA ILE A 72 -22.61 -33.78 -22.40
C ILE A 72 -21.79 -33.48 -21.13
N GLY A 73 -21.36 -34.49 -20.38
CA GLY A 73 -20.66 -34.30 -19.11
C GLY A 73 -19.20 -33.83 -19.21
N LEU A 74 -18.46 -34.23 -20.26
CA LEU A 74 -17.02 -33.95 -20.35
C LEU A 74 -16.73 -32.52 -20.84
N GLY A 75 -17.51 -32.00 -21.79
CA GLY A 75 -17.33 -30.65 -22.33
C GLY A 75 -17.77 -29.54 -21.37
N VAL A 76 -18.91 -29.73 -20.69
CA VAL A 76 -19.44 -28.75 -19.73
C VAL A 76 -18.74 -28.85 -18.39
N GLY A 77 -18.43 -30.07 -17.94
CA GLY A 77 -17.80 -30.34 -16.64
C GLY A 77 -16.36 -29.86 -16.53
N PHE A 78 -15.55 -29.94 -17.60
CA PHE A 78 -14.16 -29.47 -17.60
C PHE A 78 -13.97 -28.15 -18.33
N GLY A 79 -14.71 -27.90 -19.41
CA GLY A 79 -14.53 -26.70 -20.23
C GLY A 79 -14.92 -25.41 -19.51
N VAL A 80 -16.03 -25.40 -18.76
CA VAL A 80 -16.49 -24.20 -18.05
C VAL A 80 -15.54 -23.80 -16.91
N PRO A 81 -15.07 -24.74 -16.04
CA PRO A 81 -14.05 -24.41 -15.04
C PRO A 81 -12.71 -23.96 -15.67
N LEU A 82 -12.24 -24.60 -16.75
CA LEU A 82 -11.01 -24.21 -17.45
C LEU A 82 -11.12 -22.78 -18.01
N LEU A 83 -12.25 -22.43 -18.62
CA LEU A 83 -12.49 -21.06 -19.10
C LEU A 83 -12.52 -20.06 -17.92
N GLY A 84 -13.16 -20.41 -16.81
CA GLY A 84 -13.17 -19.59 -15.59
C GLY A 84 -11.77 -19.36 -15.00
N LEU A 85 -10.94 -20.41 -14.90
CA LEU A 85 -9.55 -20.33 -14.45
C LEU A 85 -8.68 -19.49 -15.40
N SER A 86 -8.89 -19.64 -16.72
CA SER A 86 -8.17 -18.83 -17.70
C SER A 86 -8.56 -17.35 -17.62
N ALA A 87 -9.85 -17.04 -17.47
CA ALA A 87 -10.34 -15.68 -17.35
C ALA A 87 -9.83 -15.01 -16.06
N THR A 88 -9.85 -15.73 -14.93
CA THR A 88 -9.30 -15.22 -13.66
C THR A 88 -7.80 -14.95 -13.77
N PHE A 89 -7.03 -15.86 -14.35
CA PHE A 89 -5.60 -15.65 -14.61
C PHE A 89 -5.33 -14.41 -15.48
N ILE A 90 -6.12 -14.22 -16.54
CA ILE A 90 -6.02 -13.04 -17.43
C ILE A 90 -6.35 -11.76 -16.65
N VAL A 91 -7.39 -11.74 -15.82
CA VAL A 91 -7.77 -10.58 -15.01
C VAL A 91 -6.68 -10.25 -13.97
N LEU A 92 -6.08 -11.26 -13.34
CA LEU A 92 -4.98 -11.06 -12.38
C LEU A 92 -3.74 -10.47 -13.08
N ARG A 93 -3.33 -11.03 -14.22
CA ARG A 93 -2.24 -10.52 -15.07
C ARG A 93 -2.50 -9.08 -15.52
N TRP A 94 -3.71 -8.80 -16.01
CA TRP A 94 -4.09 -7.45 -16.44
C TRP A 94 -4.04 -6.45 -15.28
N LYS A 95 -4.54 -6.84 -14.09
CA LYS A 95 -4.50 -6.00 -12.89
C LYS A 95 -3.07 -5.70 -12.45
N GLU A 96 -2.17 -6.67 -12.49
CA GLU A 96 -0.74 -6.47 -12.23
C GLU A 96 -0.09 -5.54 -13.26
N ASP A 97 -0.37 -5.73 -14.55
CA ASP A 97 0.16 -4.89 -15.61
C ASP A 97 -0.31 -3.43 -15.49
N VAL A 98 -1.58 -3.21 -15.16
CA VAL A 98 -2.12 -1.87 -14.89
C VAL A 98 -1.41 -1.24 -13.69
N ARG A 99 -1.21 -1.98 -12.59
CA ARG A 99 -0.46 -1.49 -11.42
C ARG A 99 0.99 -1.14 -11.79
N LYS A 100 1.69 -1.99 -12.53
CA LYS A 100 3.06 -1.75 -12.99
C LYS A 100 3.16 -0.53 -13.92
N LYS A 101 2.21 -0.37 -14.84
CA LYS A 101 2.12 0.84 -15.71
C LYS A 101 1.92 2.11 -14.88
N GLN A 102 1.06 2.05 -13.86
CA GLN A 102 0.83 3.19 -12.98
C GLN A 102 2.08 3.56 -12.16
N ARG A 103 2.77 2.56 -11.56
CA ARG A 103 4.04 2.76 -10.84
C ARG A 103 5.10 3.41 -11.73
N ARG A 104 5.25 2.94 -12.96
CA ARG A 104 6.19 3.53 -13.96
C ARG A 104 5.81 4.95 -14.36
N LYS A 105 4.51 5.25 -14.44
CA LYS A 105 4.02 6.61 -14.71
C LYS A 105 4.44 7.55 -13.59
N TYR A 106 4.16 7.19 -12.33
CA TYR A 106 4.58 7.99 -11.17
C TYR A 106 6.10 8.15 -11.07
N PHE A 107 6.84 7.06 -11.30
CA PHE A 107 8.29 7.11 -11.32
C PHE A 107 8.81 8.17 -12.30
N ARG A 108 8.29 8.19 -13.54
CA ARG A 108 8.70 9.17 -14.56
C ARG A 108 8.29 10.59 -14.20
N GLU A 109 7.07 10.79 -13.71
CA GLU A 109 6.57 12.11 -13.29
C GLU A 109 7.41 12.67 -12.14
N ASN A 110 7.58 11.90 -11.07
CA ASN A 110 8.32 12.31 -9.88
C ASN A 110 9.82 12.46 -10.15
N GLN A 111 10.41 11.58 -10.96
CA GLN A 111 11.82 11.70 -11.37
C GLN A 111 12.04 12.95 -12.22
N GLY A 112 11.11 13.30 -13.12
CA GLY A 112 11.19 14.52 -13.90
C GLY A 112 11.22 15.77 -13.03
N ILE A 113 10.30 15.85 -12.05
CA ILE A 113 10.22 17.00 -11.13
C ILE A 113 11.45 17.06 -10.22
N LEU A 114 11.89 15.92 -9.67
CA LEU A 114 13.08 15.86 -8.82
C LEU A 114 14.34 16.26 -9.60
N LEU A 115 14.51 15.76 -10.83
CA LEU A 115 15.66 16.07 -11.68
C LEU A 115 15.70 17.55 -12.07
N GLU A 116 14.55 18.14 -12.43
CA GLU A 116 14.44 19.57 -12.74
C GLU A 116 14.95 20.44 -11.58
N GLN A 117 14.67 20.02 -10.34
CA GLN A 117 15.07 20.74 -9.13
C GLN A 117 16.51 20.44 -8.68
N LEU A 118 17.06 19.28 -9.02
CA LEU A 118 18.48 18.97 -8.77
C LEU A 118 19.39 19.70 -9.78
N ILE A 119 18.99 19.76 -11.06
CA ILE A 119 19.72 20.47 -12.12
C ILE A 119 19.81 21.98 -11.83
N SER A 120 18.83 22.56 -11.12
CA SER A 120 18.89 23.97 -10.73
C SER A 120 19.85 24.27 -9.57
N LEU A 121 20.40 23.25 -8.90
CA LEU A 121 21.21 23.41 -7.68
C LEU A 121 22.65 22.89 -7.80
N ASP A 122 22.94 21.72 -8.41
CA ASP A 122 24.30 21.26 -8.78
C ASP A 122 24.28 19.86 -9.50
N GLU A 123 25.25 19.57 -10.37
CA GLU A 123 25.36 18.29 -11.14
C GLU A 123 25.80 17.08 -10.28
N ASN A 124 26.45 17.31 -9.12
CA ASN A 124 27.02 16.24 -8.28
C ASN A 124 26.08 15.67 -7.20
N ALA A 125 24.86 16.20 -7.09
CA ALA A 125 23.87 15.79 -6.07
C ALA A 125 23.26 14.40 -6.32
N SER A 126 23.35 13.91 -7.57
CA SER A 126 22.63 12.72 -8.04
C SER A 126 23.13 11.39 -7.46
N ASP A 127 24.33 11.32 -6.86
CA ASP A 127 24.99 10.04 -6.56
C ASP A 127 24.80 9.51 -5.13
N LYS A 128 24.13 10.25 -4.22
CA LYS A 128 24.04 9.86 -2.79
C LYS A 128 22.71 9.29 -2.34
N THR A 129 21.59 9.55 -3.03
CA THR A 129 20.25 9.15 -2.56
C THR A 129 19.80 7.86 -3.22
N LYS A 130 19.63 6.78 -2.45
CA LYS A 130 19.19 5.49 -2.98
C LYS A 130 17.72 5.55 -3.41
N ILE A 131 17.42 5.09 -4.61
CA ILE A 131 16.04 4.94 -5.09
C ILE A 131 15.56 3.51 -4.77
N PHE A 132 14.48 3.42 -4.01
CA PHE A 132 13.82 2.17 -3.64
C PHE A 132 12.61 1.89 -4.53
N SER A 133 12.34 0.62 -4.81
CA SER A 133 11.06 0.23 -5.40
C SER A 133 9.96 0.25 -4.33
N LEU A 134 8.70 0.42 -4.75
CA LEU A 134 7.59 0.32 -3.80
C LEU A 134 7.48 -1.09 -3.22
N GLU A 135 7.86 -2.11 -4.00
CA GLU A 135 7.85 -3.50 -3.56
C GLU A 135 8.84 -3.74 -2.40
N ASP A 136 10.03 -3.14 -2.44
CA ASP A 136 11.01 -3.21 -1.35
C ASP A 136 10.45 -2.62 -0.05
N LEU A 137 9.74 -1.49 -0.16
CA LEU A 137 9.16 -0.80 1.01
C LEU A 137 7.90 -1.50 1.52
N GLU A 138 7.07 -2.05 0.63
CA GLU A 138 5.94 -2.93 0.96
C GLU A 138 6.45 -4.15 1.74
N TYR A 139 7.52 -4.80 1.28
CA TYR A 139 8.16 -5.91 1.99
C TYR A 139 8.69 -5.47 3.37
N ALA A 140 9.48 -4.40 3.42
CA ALA A 140 10.11 -3.93 4.65
C ALA A 140 9.12 -3.52 5.75
N THR A 141 7.94 -3.06 5.36
CA THR A 141 6.87 -2.58 6.26
C THR A 141 5.75 -3.59 6.47
N HIS A 142 5.86 -4.80 5.93
CA HIS A 142 4.77 -5.79 5.95
C HIS A 142 3.45 -5.22 5.37
N ASN A 143 3.53 -4.62 4.17
CA ASN A 143 2.46 -3.92 3.48
C ASN A 143 1.90 -2.72 4.27
N PHE A 144 2.79 -1.88 4.82
CA PHE A 144 2.44 -0.71 5.62
C PHE A 144 1.52 -1.06 6.81
N ASP A 145 1.88 -2.13 7.53
CA ASP A 145 1.15 -2.63 8.69
C ASP A 145 1.01 -1.55 9.77
N GLN A 146 -0.19 -1.40 10.34
CA GLN A 146 -0.46 -0.41 11.38
C GLN A 146 0.38 -0.64 12.65
N THR A 147 0.75 -1.88 12.93
CA THR A 147 1.61 -2.23 14.09
C THR A 147 3.03 -1.70 13.95
N ARG A 148 3.44 -1.28 12.74
CA ARG A 148 4.75 -0.70 12.45
C ARG A 148 4.75 0.82 12.44
N ILE A 149 3.63 1.48 12.75
CA ILE A 149 3.57 2.94 12.82
C ILE A 149 4.42 3.44 13.99
N LEU A 150 5.35 4.34 13.68
CA LEU A 150 6.17 5.07 14.65
C LEU A 150 5.53 6.39 15.06
N GLY A 151 4.78 7.01 14.15
CA GLY A 151 4.10 8.28 14.40
C GLY A 151 3.11 8.64 13.28
N CYS A 152 2.08 9.42 13.64
CA CYS A 152 1.12 10.01 12.72
C CYS A 152 1.02 11.51 12.98
N GLY A 153 1.02 12.34 11.94
CA GLY A 153 0.91 13.79 12.06
C GLY A 153 0.45 14.48 10.77
N GLY A 154 0.54 15.81 10.73
CA GLY A 154 0.16 16.63 9.57
C GLY A 154 0.92 16.24 8.29
N HIS A 155 2.17 15.81 8.43
CA HIS A 155 3.05 15.39 7.33
C HIS A 155 2.91 13.90 6.94
N GLY A 156 1.86 13.23 7.42
CA GLY A 156 1.57 11.83 7.07
C GLY A 156 1.85 10.82 8.18
N THR A 157 2.39 9.65 7.81
CA THR A 157 2.62 8.52 8.70
C THR A 157 4.00 7.94 8.48
N VAL A 158 4.69 7.67 9.59
CA VAL A 158 6.04 7.12 9.58
C VAL A 158 5.95 5.66 10.03
N TYR A 159 6.50 4.75 9.23
CA TYR A 159 6.52 3.32 9.49
C TYR A 159 7.94 2.83 9.78
N LYS A 160 8.07 1.85 10.68
CA LYS A 160 9.31 1.10 10.90
C LYS A 160 9.45 0.02 9.83
N GLY A 161 10.50 0.14 9.01
CA GLY A 161 10.88 -0.83 8.01
C GLY A 161 12.10 -1.65 8.42
N ILE A 162 12.19 -2.88 7.93
CA ILE A 162 13.42 -3.69 7.97
C ILE A 162 13.74 -4.07 6.53
N LEU A 163 14.82 -3.51 5.99
CA LEU A 163 15.27 -3.77 4.61
C LEU A 163 15.85 -5.19 4.46
N PRO A 164 16.00 -5.72 3.23
CA PRO A 164 16.56 -7.05 3.00
C PRO A 164 17.98 -7.28 3.56
N ASP A 165 18.76 -6.20 3.68
CA ASP A 165 20.11 -6.18 4.28
C ASP A 165 20.08 -6.06 5.82
N GLN A 166 18.91 -6.22 6.44
CA GLN A 166 18.64 -6.09 7.88
C GLN A 166 18.78 -4.67 8.43
N GLN A 167 18.95 -3.66 7.57
CA GLN A 167 18.97 -2.28 8.04
C GLN A 167 17.57 -1.85 8.48
N VAL A 168 17.47 -1.30 9.69
CA VAL A 168 16.21 -0.76 10.22
C VAL A 168 16.07 0.69 9.79
N VAL A 169 14.93 1.01 9.17
CA VAL A 169 14.66 2.33 8.57
C VAL A 169 13.32 2.89 9.04
N ALA A 170 13.18 4.21 8.92
CA ALA A 170 11.91 4.91 9.08
C ALA A 170 11.40 5.36 7.69
N ILE A 171 10.18 4.97 7.33
CA ILE A 171 9.57 5.24 6.02
C ILE A 171 8.43 6.22 6.21
N LYS A 172 8.60 7.45 5.74
CA LYS A 172 7.59 8.51 5.79
C LYS A 172 6.70 8.44 4.54
N SER A 173 5.40 8.35 4.76
CA SER A 173 4.37 8.30 3.74
C SER A 173 3.32 9.38 4.00
N SER A 174 3.11 10.28 3.03
CA SER A 174 2.03 11.26 3.11
C SER A 174 0.66 10.58 3.00
N LYS A 175 -0.29 11.00 3.85
CA LYS A 175 -1.69 10.52 3.82
C LYS A 175 -2.55 11.33 2.84
N VAL A 176 -2.19 12.60 2.67
CA VAL A 176 -2.92 13.56 1.84
C VAL A 176 -2.22 13.67 0.49
N ILE A 177 -3.02 13.69 -0.57
CA ILE A 177 -2.52 13.85 -1.93
C ILE A 177 -2.69 15.32 -2.31
N GLU A 178 -1.74 16.14 -1.90
CA GLU A 178 -1.68 17.57 -2.22
C GLU A 178 -0.35 17.95 -2.86
N GLN A 179 -0.35 19.01 -3.67
CA GLN A 179 0.88 19.51 -4.32
C GLN A 179 1.89 20.04 -3.29
N SER A 180 1.42 20.55 -2.15
CA SER A 180 2.24 20.98 -1.02
C SER A 180 3.12 19.85 -0.49
N GLU A 181 2.58 18.63 -0.36
CA GLU A 181 3.31 17.44 0.11
C GLU A 181 4.40 17.01 -0.87
N ILE A 182 4.12 17.09 -2.18
CA ILE A 182 5.13 16.82 -3.23
C ILE A 182 6.27 17.86 -3.13
N ASN A 183 5.95 19.12 -2.90
CA ASN A 183 6.96 20.17 -2.73
C ASN A 183 7.80 19.97 -1.46
N GLN A 184 7.18 19.56 -0.34
CA GLN A 184 7.90 19.20 0.88
C GLN A 184 8.85 18.03 0.64
N PHE A 185 8.40 16.97 -0.06
CA PHE A 185 9.25 15.85 -0.44
C PHE A 185 10.49 16.31 -1.21
N ILE A 186 10.30 17.12 -2.26
CA ILE A 186 11.38 17.65 -3.09
C ILE A 186 12.38 18.42 -2.22
N ASN A 187 11.88 19.32 -1.36
CA ASN A 187 12.72 20.09 -0.45
C ASN A 187 13.55 19.18 0.46
N GLU A 188 12.95 18.15 1.05
CA GLU A 188 13.66 17.22 1.94
C GLU A 188 14.78 16.48 1.21
N VAL A 189 14.52 15.96 0.01
CA VAL A 189 15.54 15.26 -0.78
C VAL A 189 16.70 16.19 -1.13
N ILE A 190 16.39 17.42 -1.57
CA ILE A 190 17.40 18.41 -1.95
C ILE A 190 18.24 18.80 -0.74
N ILE A 191 17.61 19.16 0.38
CA ILE A 191 18.31 19.63 1.57
C ILE A 191 19.16 18.51 2.18
N LEU A 192 18.57 17.34 2.40
CA LEU A 192 19.23 16.23 3.10
C LEU A 192 20.25 15.47 2.23
N SER A 193 20.23 15.62 0.91
CA SER A 193 21.31 15.11 0.04
C SER A 193 22.60 15.94 0.15
N HIS A 194 22.49 17.22 0.55
CA HIS A 194 23.63 18.14 0.67
C HIS A 194 24.12 18.32 2.11
N ILE A 195 23.37 17.81 3.09
CA ILE A 195 23.69 17.94 4.52
C ILE A 195 24.14 16.60 5.10
N ASN A 196 25.24 16.63 5.85
CA ASN A 196 25.70 15.48 6.62
C ASN A 196 26.23 15.95 7.99
N HIS A 197 25.46 15.73 9.04
CA HIS A 197 25.82 16.13 10.40
C HIS A 197 25.32 15.10 11.43
N GLY A 198 26.10 14.86 12.49
CA GLY A 198 25.80 13.83 13.50
C GLY A 198 24.47 14.07 14.23
N ASN A 199 24.08 15.32 14.41
CA ASN A 199 22.83 15.75 15.07
C ASN A 199 21.70 16.11 14.10
N ILE A 200 21.75 15.62 12.85
CA ILE A 200 20.67 15.73 11.88
C ILE A 200 20.29 14.31 11.43
N VAL A 201 19.01 14.05 11.23
CA VAL A 201 18.54 12.75 10.72
C VAL A 201 19.00 12.59 9.28
N ARG A 202 19.63 11.45 8.99
CA ARG A 202 20.14 11.13 7.66
C ARG A 202 19.03 10.56 6.79
N LEU A 203 18.85 11.16 5.61
CA LEU A 203 18.06 10.58 4.53
C LEU A 203 18.84 9.42 3.89
N PHE A 204 18.25 8.23 3.90
CA PHE A 204 18.85 7.05 3.28
C PHE A 204 18.45 6.91 1.81
N GLY A 205 17.22 7.31 1.48
CA GLY A 205 16.72 7.25 0.11
C GLY A 205 15.26 7.66 -0.04
N CYS A 206 14.71 7.40 -1.21
CA CYS A 206 13.30 7.68 -1.51
C CYS A 206 12.70 6.65 -2.48
N CYS A 207 11.37 6.58 -2.54
CA CYS A 207 10.64 5.81 -3.55
C CYS A 207 9.76 6.75 -4.36
N LEU A 208 9.91 6.70 -5.69
CA LEU A 208 9.22 7.57 -6.65
C LEU A 208 8.02 6.89 -7.34
N GLU A 209 7.74 5.62 -7.03
CA GLU A 209 6.70 4.81 -7.70
C GLU A 209 5.27 5.05 -7.18
N THR A 210 5.09 6.01 -6.27
CA THR A 210 3.82 6.37 -5.64
C THR A 210 3.37 7.77 -6.08
N LYS A 211 2.08 8.08 -5.93
CA LYS A 211 1.54 9.39 -6.32
C LYS A 211 2.20 10.55 -5.56
N VAL A 212 2.39 10.38 -4.25
CA VAL A 212 3.29 11.23 -3.45
C VAL A 212 4.48 10.34 -3.10
N PRO A 213 5.71 10.73 -3.44
CA PRO A 213 6.90 9.95 -3.14
C PRO A 213 7.08 9.63 -1.65
N LEU A 214 7.77 8.53 -1.35
CA LEU A 214 8.08 8.11 0.01
C LEU A 214 9.53 8.45 0.36
N LEU A 215 9.79 8.80 1.62
CA LEU A 215 11.14 9.08 2.13
C LEU A 215 11.57 7.98 3.09
N VAL A 216 12.84 7.59 2.99
CA VAL A 216 13.45 6.53 3.80
C VAL A 216 14.60 7.13 4.59
N TYR A 217 14.52 7.10 5.91
CA TYR A 217 15.51 7.64 6.83
C TYR A 217 16.13 6.53 7.68
N ASP A 218 17.27 6.84 8.31
CA ASP A 218 17.76 6.04 9.42
C ASP A 218 16.71 5.98 10.54
N PHE A 219 16.51 4.80 11.11
CA PHE A 219 15.61 4.63 12.25
C PHE A 219 16.23 5.18 13.53
N VAL A 220 15.48 6.04 14.23
CA VAL A 220 15.86 6.65 15.50
C VAL A 220 15.00 6.05 16.63
N PRO A 221 15.56 5.21 17.51
CA PRO A 221 14.78 4.28 18.32
C PRO A 221 14.02 4.87 19.50
N ASN A 222 14.48 5.97 20.11
CA ASN A 222 13.85 6.52 21.31
C ASN A 222 12.75 7.55 21.01
N GLY A 223 12.36 7.69 19.75
CA GLY A 223 11.27 8.58 19.34
C GLY A 223 11.63 10.06 19.50
N SER A 224 10.62 10.89 19.70
CA SER A 224 10.79 12.34 19.79
C SER A 224 11.07 12.82 21.21
N LEU A 225 11.74 13.97 21.32
CA LEU A 225 11.96 14.65 22.59
C LEU A 225 10.63 15.05 23.24
N TYR A 226 9.63 15.43 22.44
CA TYR A 226 8.28 15.74 22.94
C TYR A 226 7.68 14.54 23.69
N ASP A 227 7.75 13.35 23.11
CA ASP A 227 7.21 12.15 23.74
C ASP A 227 7.92 11.87 25.07
N ILE A 228 9.23 12.07 25.15
CA ILE A 228 9.99 11.83 26.39
C ILE A 228 9.67 12.88 27.46
N LEU A 229 9.47 14.14 27.08
CA LEU A 229 9.15 15.22 28.02
C LEU A 229 7.72 15.13 28.56
N HIS A 230 6.76 14.69 27.73
CA HIS A 230 5.33 14.72 28.06
C HIS A 230 4.68 13.34 28.24
N SER A 231 5.46 12.26 28.17
CA SER A 231 4.96 10.91 28.43
C SER A 231 4.31 10.82 29.81
N SER A 232 3.04 10.43 29.83
CA SER A 232 2.24 10.27 31.02
C SER A 232 2.72 9.07 31.84
N SER A 233 3.61 9.29 32.80
CA SER A 233 3.82 8.50 34.03
C SER A 233 4.09 6.97 33.93
N HIS A 234 4.21 6.38 32.74
CA HIS A 234 4.41 4.94 32.55
C HIS A 234 5.82 4.55 32.08
N SER A 235 6.66 5.52 31.69
CA SER A 235 8.09 5.30 31.45
C SER A 235 8.88 5.72 32.69
N SER A 236 9.67 4.81 33.25
CA SER A 236 10.59 5.07 34.37
C SER A 236 11.81 5.92 33.97
N PHE A 237 11.89 6.36 32.71
CA PHE A 237 13.01 7.11 32.16
C PHE A 237 12.68 8.60 32.17
N SER A 238 13.50 9.37 32.88
CA SER A 238 13.47 10.83 32.89
C SER A 238 14.85 11.34 32.54
N LEU A 239 14.92 12.34 31.66
CA LEU A 239 16.18 12.99 31.32
C LEU A 239 16.80 13.62 32.56
N SER A 240 18.10 13.42 32.76
CA SER A 240 18.85 14.18 33.77
C SER A 240 19.03 15.64 33.31
N TRP A 241 19.47 16.51 34.21
CA TRP A 241 19.80 17.88 33.84
C TRP A 241 20.97 17.93 32.84
N ASP A 242 21.97 17.08 33.03
CA ASP A 242 23.09 16.93 32.10
C ASP A 242 22.63 16.48 30.70
N ASP A 243 21.64 15.57 30.63
CA ASP A 243 21.04 15.18 29.34
C ASP A 243 20.33 16.35 28.66
N CYS A 244 19.58 17.16 29.43
CA CYS A 244 18.92 18.35 28.87
C CYS A 244 19.93 19.35 28.29
N LEU A 245 21.03 19.60 29.00
CA LEU A 245 22.10 20.49 28.53
C LEU A 245 22.80 19.93 27.29
N ARG A 246 23.06 18.62 27.27
CA ARG A 246 23.66 17.93 26.13
C ARG A 246 22.77 18.00 24.90
N ILE A 247 21.48 17.70 25.04
CA ILE A 247 20.48 17.79 23.97
C ILE A 247 20.40 19.23 23.43
N ALA A 248 20.35 20.23 24.32
CA ALA A 248 20.34 21.63 23.91
C ALA A 248 21.59 22.00 23.10
N LEU A 249 22.78 21.56 23.53
CA LEU A 249 24.03 21.80 22.82
C LEU A 249 24.05 21.11 21.45
N GLU A 250 23.62 19.85 21.38
CA GLU A 250 23.54 19.06 20.15
C GLU A 250 22.59 19.69 19.11
N VAL A 251 21.42 20.16 19.54
CA VAL A 251 20.45 20.85 18.68
C VAL A 251 20.98 22.22 18.24
N ALA A 252 21.57 22.99 19.14
CA ALA A 252 22.20 24.27 18.79
C ALA A 252 23.34 24.09 17.78
N GLY A 253 24.15 23.04 17.94
CA GLY A 253 25.20 22.67 16.99
C GLY A 253 24.65 22.33 15.61
N ALA A 254 23.55 21.56 15.54
CA ALA A 254 22.87 21.26 14.28
C ALA A 254 22.34 22.52 13.59
N LEU A 255 21.69 23.43 14.32
CA LEU A 255 21.17 24.69 13.76
C LEU A 255 22.31 25.61 13.30
N CYS A 256 23.38 25.72 14.08
CA CYS A 256 24.58 26.47 13.69
C CYS A 256 25.20 25.92 12.40
N TYR A 257 25.26 24.59 12.26
CA TYR A 257 25.70 23.96 11.03
C TYR A 257 24.82 24.34 9.84
N LEU A 258 23.49 24.28 9.97
CA LEU A 258 22.54 24.67 8.92
C LEU A 258 22.65 26.14 8.51
N HIS A 259 22.91 27.02 9.48
CA HIS A 259 22.94 28.47 9.28
C HIS A 259 24.29 29.02 8.80
N SER A 260 25.38 28.24 8.90
CA SER A 260 26.72 28.82 8.70
C SER A 260 27.77 27.90 8.10
N ALA A 261 27.65 26.58 8.28
CA ALA A 261 28.73 25.64 7.92
C ALA A 261 28.34 24.62 6.83
N ALA A 262 27.06 24.50 6.51
CA ALA A 262 26.58 23.69 5.41
C ALA A 262 26.99 24.30 4.05
N SER A 263 27.00 23.48 3.00
CA SER A 263 27.28 23.93 1.62
C SER A 263 26.22 24.89 1.08
N VAL A 264 25.03 24.89 1.68
CA VAL A 264 23.89 25.76 1.38
C VAL A 264 23.34 26.31 2.69
N LEU A 265 22.94 27.60 2.70
CA LEU A 265 22.29 28.21 3.86
C LEU A 265 20.86 27.67 3.97
N VAL A 266 20.53 27.02 5.09
CA VAL A 266 19.21 26.40 5.28
C VAL A 266 18.55 26.91 6.55
N PHE A 267 17.32 27.43 6.42
CA PHE A 267 16.44 27.70 7.55
C PHE A 267 15.49 26.53 7.75
N HIS A 268 15.47 25.95 8.95
CA HIS A 268 14.70 24.75 9.27
C HIS A 268 13.20 25.04 9.30
N ARG A 269 12.81 26.15 9.95
CA ARG A 269 11.47 26.76 9.99
C ARG A 269 10.39 26.00 10.77
N ASP A 270 10.64 24.75 11.15
CA ASP A 270 9.76 23.98 12.05
C ASP A 270 10.53 23.30 13.19
N VAL A 271 11.36 24.07 13.90
CA VAL A 271 12.11 23.57 15.08
C VAL A 271 11.15 23.43 16.26
N LYS A 272 10.96 22.21 16.75
CA LYS A 272 10.12 21.86 17.90
C LYS A 272 10.56 20.53 18.50
N SER A 273 10.16 20.24 19.73
CA SER A 273 10.53 18.99 20.42
C SER A 273 10.03 17.71 19.72
N SER A 274 8.92 17.77 18.98
CA SER A 274 8.45 16.61 18.20
C SER A 274 9.29 16.34 16.94
N ASN A 275 10.07 17.32 16.49
CA ASN A 275 11.00 17.20 15.36
C ASN A 275 12.46 16.98 15.81
N ILE A 276 12.71 16.84 17.11
CA ILE A 276 14.00 16.46 17.67
C ILE A 276 13.89 15.02 18.13
N LEU A 277 14.55 14.10 17.44
CA LEU A 277 14.53 12.67 17.75
C LEU A 277 15.74 12.28 18.60
N LEU A 278 15.61 11.24 19.42
CA LEU A 278 16.71 10.74 20.25
C LEU A 278 17.16 9.35 19.79
N ASP A 279 18.44 9.19 19.50
CA ASP A 279 19.00 7.89 19.12
C ASP A 279 19.19 6.95 20.32
N ALA A 280 19.77 5.76 20.08
CA ALA A 280 19.97 4.74 21.11
C ALA A 280 20.77 5.23 22.33
N ASN A 281 21.65 6.22 22.15
CA ASN A 281 22.46 6.83 23.19
C ASN A 281 21.85 8.13 23.74
N TYR A 282 20.60 8.41 23.37
CA TYR A 282 19.91 9.67 23.65
C TYR A 282 20.61 10.90 23.06
N THR A 283 21.36 10.73 21.98
CA THR A 283 21.89 11.85 21.20
C THR A 283 20.79 12.42 20.32
N ALA A 284 20.66 13.75 20.33
CA ALA A 284 19.64 14.48 19.61
C ALA A 284 19.93 14.54 18.11
N LYS A 285 18.88 14.36 17.31
CA LYS A 285 18.88 14.47 15.85
C LYS A 285 17.69 15.32 15.40
N VAL A 286 17.98 16.45 14.77
CA VAL A 286 16.97 17.31 14.15
C VAL A 286 16.40 16.64 12.90
N SER A 287 15.08 16.68 12.73
CA SER A 287 14.33 15.97 11.69
C SER A 287 13.23 16.85 11.10
N ASP A 288 12.58 16.35 10.04
CA ASP A 288 11.44 16.97 9.35
C ASP A 288 11.76 18.29 8.63
N PHE A 289 12.46 18.17 7.51
CA PHE A 289 12.93 19.30 6.70
C PHE A 289 11.91 19.75 5.63
N GLY A 290 10.67 19.26 5.69
CA GLY A 290 9.66 19.53 4.65
C GLY A 290 9.30 21.01 4.53
N ALA A 291 9.27 21.73 5.65
CA ALA A 291 9.03 23.17 5.70
C ALA A 291 10.29 24.03 5.46
N SER A 292 11.47 23.41 5.45
CA SER A 292 12.74 24.10 5.40
C SER A 292 12.97 24.80 4.07
N ARG A 293 13.89 25.78 4.08
CA ARG A 293 14.14 26.63 2.94
C ARG A 293 15.64 26.84 2.73
N VAL A 294 16.09 26.55 1.51
CA VAL A 294 17.41 26.94 1.03
C VAL A 294 17.40 28.41 0.68
N VAL A 295 18.41 29.14 1.12
CA VAL A 295 18.56 30.58 0.92
C VAL A 295 19.88 30.86 0.20
N PRO A 296 19.87 31.71 -0.84
CA PRO A 296 21.11 32.20 -1.45
C PRO A 296 22.02 32.89 -0.41
N ILE A 297 23.33 32.65 -0.49
CA ILE A 297 24.31 33.15 0.50
C ILE A 297 24.34 34.69 0.60
N ASP A 298 23.90 35.40 -0.45
CA ASP A 298 23.86 36.86 -0.53
C ASP A 298 22.65 37.50 0.18
N GLN A 299 21.73 36.70 0.72
CA GLN A 299 20.49 37.19 1.35
C GLN A 299 20.46 36.90 2.85
N THR A 300 20.11 37.92 3.64
CA THR A 300 19.92 37.80 5.10
C THR A 300 18.49 37.43 5.49
N HIS A 301 17.54 37.59 4.58
CA HIS A 301 16.13 37.28 4.81
C HIS A 301 15.45 36.89 3.50
N VAL A 302 14.34 36.15 3.60
CA VAL A 302 13.53 35.73 2.46
C VAL A 302 12.07 36.01 2.72
N ASN A 303 11.42 36.71 1.79
CA ASN A 303 9.97 36.88 1.79
C ASN A 303 9.31 35.56 1.37
N THR A 304 8.50 34.99 2.24
CA THR A 304 7.81 33.73 1.97
C THR A 304 6.50 33.65 2.75
N ASN A 305 5.57 32.81 2.27
CA ASN A 305 4.32 32.54 2.99
C ASN A 305 4.65 32.05 4.39
N VAL A 306 3.80 32.33 5.39
CA VAL A 306 4.07 31.86 6.76
C VAL A 306 3.83 30.35 6.85
N GLN A 307 4.81 29.62 7.41
CA GLN A 307 4.71 28.18 7.70
C GLN A 307 5.51 27.88 8.98
N GLY A 308 5.03 26.92 9.76
CA GLY A 308 5.64 26.46 11.01
C GLY A 308 4.57 26.09 12.04
N THR A 309 5.01 25.61 13.20
CA THR A 309 4.09 25.15 14.25
C THR A 309 3.71 26.26 15.22
N PHE A 310 2.40 26.44 15.46
CA PHE A 310 1.90 27.39 16.44
C PHE A 310 2.47 27.12 17.85
N GLY A 311 2.89 28.17 18.55
CA GLY A 311 3.59 28.08 19.84
C GLY A 311 5.12 28.10 19.72
N TYR A 312 5.67 27.61 18.60
CA TYR A 312 7.10 27.70 18.27
C TYR A 312 7.39 28.82 17.27
N LEU A 313 6.39 29.25 16.51
CA LEU A 313 6.53 30.21 15.43
C LEU A 313 6.97 31.60 15.92
N ASP A 314 8.02 32.13 15.28
CA ASP A 314 8.53 33.48 15.48
C ASP A 314 7.44 34.54 15.20
N PRO A 315 7.11 35.39 16.20
CA PRO A 315 6.06 36.40 16.05
C PRO A 315 6.41 37.51 15.07
N GLU A 316 7.69 37.81 14.82
CA GLU A 316 8.09 38.78 13.82
C GLU A 316 7.84 38.21 12.42
N TYR A 317 8.39 37.03 12.14
CA TYR A 317 8.14 36.30 10.89
C TYR A 317 6.64 36.09 10.61
N TYR A 318 5.84 35.74 11.64
CA TYR A 318 4.39 35.59 11.49
C TYR A 318 3.70 36.87 11.00
N ARG A 319 4.18 38.05 11.40
CA ARG A 319 3.57 39.35 11.03
C ARG A 319 4.11 39.89 9.71
N THR A 320 5.41 39.73 9.46
CA THR A 320 6.10 40.36 8.34
C THR A 320 6.22 39.47 7.11
N GLY A 321 6.17 38.14 7.29
CA GLY A 321 6.50 37.16 6.26
C GLY A 321 7.98 37.11 5.90
N GLN A 322 8.85 37.81 6.65
CA GLN A 322 10.30 37.84 6.46
C GLN A 322 10.95 36.73 7.28
N LEU A 323 11.42 35.69 6.60
CA LEU A 323 12.10 34.56 7.22
C LEU A 323 13.62 34.84 7.27
N ASN A 324 14.24 34.65 8.42
CA ASN A 324 15.69 34.70 8.60
C ASN A 324 16.15 33.64 9.62
N GLU A 325 17.44 33.58 9.93
CA GLU A 325 18.01 32.63 10.89
C GLU A 325 17.47 32.83 12.31
N LYS A 326 17.02 34.05 12.66
CA LYS A 326 16.46 34.35 13.98
C LYS A 326 15.12 33.67 14.23
N SER A 327 14.37 33.34 13.18
CA SER A 327 13.12 32.59 13.32
C SER A 327 13.37 31.18 13.87
N ASP A 328 14.45 30.51 13.45
CA ASP A 328 14.87 29.23 14.03
C ASP A 328 15.41 29.40 15.45
N VAL A 329 16.14 30.49 15.73
CA VAL A 329 16.64 30.79 17.08
C VAL A 329 15.50 31.01 18.07
N TYR A 330 14.44 31.72 17.68
CA TYR A 330 13.24 31.87 18.50
C TYR A 330 12.59 30.52 18.81
N SER A 331 12.38 29.71 17.76
CA SER A 331 11.78 28.38 17.88
C SER A 331 12.60 27.46 18.79
N PHE A 332 13.94 27.53 18.69
CA PHE A 332 14.85 26.82 19.60
C PHE A 332 14.76 27.34 21.04
N GLY A 333 14.62 28.65 21.24
CA GLY A 333 14.37 29.24 22.56
C GLY A 333 13.13 28.65 23.25
N VAL A 334 12.07 28.38 22.48
CA VAL A 334 10.88 27.69 22.98
C VAL A 334 11.19 26.25 23.42
N VAL A 335 11.99 25.52 22.63
CA VAL A 335 12.46 24.17 23.01
C VAL A 335 13.28 24.19 24.31
N LEU A 336 14.13 25.21 24.52
CA LEU A 336 14.89 25.36 25.76
C LEU A 336 13.96 25.57 26.97
N VAL A 337 12.91 26.37 26.81
CA VAL A 337 11.88 26.57 27.85
C VAL A 337 11.17 25.25 28.15
N GLU A 338 10.85 24.47 27.13
CA GLU A 338 10.20 23.17 27.29
C GLU A 338 11.10 22.16 28.02
N LEU A 339 12.40 22.13 27.71
CA LEU A 339 13.41 21.32 28.42
C LEU A 339 13.52 21.72 29.91
N LEU A 340 13.44 23.01 30.21
CA LEU A 340 13.50 23.53 31.58
C LEU A 340 12.25 23.20 32.39
N ILE A 341 11.06 23.40 31.81
CA ILE A 341 9.80 23.32 32.54
C ILE A 341 9.25 21.88 32.56
N ARG A 342 9.60 21.04 31.56
CA ARG A 342 9.07 19.69 31.37
C ARG A 342 7.53 19.65 31.34
N LYS A 343 6.92 20.69 30.78
CA LYS A 343 5.47 20.81 30.57
C LYS A 343 5.17 21.36 29.19
N GLU A 344 4.02 20.99 28.66
CA GLU A 344 3.57 21.42 27.34
C GLU A 344 3.32 22.93 27.32
N LEU A 345 3.91 23.62 26.33
CA LEU A 345 3.88 25.09 26.24
C LEU A 345 2.48 25.66 25.97
N PHE A 346 1.55 24.87 25.43
CA PHE A 346 0.15 25.29 25.23
C PHE A 346 -0.51 25.76 26.54
N LEU A 347 -0.02 25.26 27.69
CA LEU A 347 -0.50 25.64 29.02
C LEU A 347 0.04 26.99 29.52
N LEU A 348 1.03 27.59 28.84
CA LEU A 348 1.70 28.83 29.27
C LEU A 348 1.25 30.08 28.50
N LEU A 349 0.52 29.95 27.38
CA LEU A 349 0.03 31.08 26.59
C LEU A 349 -1.49 31.26 26.80
N PRO A 350 -1.94 32.30 27.54
CA PRO A 350 -3.37 32.54 27.82
C PRO A 350 -4.24 32.71 26.57
N GLN A 351 -3.65 33.01 25.41
CA GLN A 351 -4.39 33.27 24.17
C GLN A 351 -4.74 32.01 23.37
N ALA A 352 -4.21 30.83 23.71
CA ALA A 352 -4.48 29.59 22.97
C ALA A 352 -5.80 28.89 23.37
N GLN A 353 -6.37 29.24 24.54
CA GLN A 353 -7.62 28.65 25.02
C GLN A 353 -8.86 29.01 24.18
N ASN A 354 -8.80 30.03 23.32
CA ASN A 354 -9.97 30.48 22.54
C ASN A 354 -10.06 29.90 21.12
N LYS A 355 -9.25 28.91 20.73
CA LYS A 355 -9.32 28.27 19.40
C LYS A 355 -9.18 26.73 19.42
N THR A 356 -9.58 26.06 20.48
CA THR A 356 -9.90 24.62 20.36
C THR A 356 -11.19 24.49 19.57
N CYS A 357 -11.10 23.95 18.35
CA CYS A 357 -12.23 23.42 17.59
C CYS A 357 -13.04 22.50 18.51
N GLN A 358 -14.24 22.92 18.88
CA GLN A 358 -15.24 22.04 19.44
C GLN A 358 -15.58 21.01 18.35
N VAL A 359 -15.23 19.76 18.60
CA VAL A 359 -15.84 18.63 17.91
C VAL A 359 -17.29 18.58 18.40
N THR A 360 -18.20 19.20 17.65
CA THR A 360 -19.63 18.99 17.82
C THR A 360 -19.97 17.58 17.35
N SER A 361 -19.96 16.64 18.30
CA SER A 361 -20.75 15.42 18.16
C SER A 361 -22.22 15.80 18.22
N TYR A 362 -22.93 15.72 17.10
CA TYR A 362 -24.37 15.47 17.13
C TYR A 362 -24.65 14.25 16.26
N GLY A 363 -24.83 13.12 16.94
CA GLY A 363 -25.63 12.03 16.44
C GLY A 363 -27.08 12.26 16.86
N SER A 364 -27.99 12.12 15.91
CA SER A 364 -29.34 11.55 15.99
C SER A 364 -29.89 11.51 14.56
#